data_AF-A0A945SMU2-F1
#
_entry.id   AF-A0A945SMU2-F1
#
_cell.length_a   1.000
_cell.length_b   1.000
_cell.length_c   1.000
_cell.angle_alpha   90.00
_cell.angle_beta   90.00
_cell.angle_gamma   90.00
#
_symmetry.space_group_name_H-M   'P 1'
#
loop_
_entity.id
_entity.type
_entity.pdbx_description
1 polymer ?
#
loop_
_entity_poly.entity_id
_entity_poly.type
_entity_poly.pdbx_seq_one_letter_code
_entity_poly.pdbx_strand_id
1 'polypeptide(L)'
;MDNNILLKWFQRQFSNPQLVILLLLLATLFAVVLLFGQMLGPVLIAIVLAYLMDTPIEQLKRQGMGHSFAMGLIYLLFLTFFIFLIVVLMPLLSRQVTDFLATVPAMVQAGREILTQLPESYPTLVSAEQLNEIVNTASRSMTEFAQQALSKSIGFIPGIITVLIYLVLVPMLVFFMLKDKRTLFAWFTSFLPQDRSLAEQVWHEVDLQI
;
A
#
# COMPACT_ATOMS: atom_id res chain seq x y z
N MET A 1 2.52 -42.71 -31.22
CA MET A 1 2.87 -41.60 -30.31
C MET A 1 1.66 -41.37 -29.42
N ASP A 2 1.77 -41.79 -28.16
CA ASP A 2 0.65 -41.92 -27.23
C ASP A 2 0.09 -40.55 -26.80
N ASN A 3 -1.05 -40.16 -27.36
CA ASN A 3 -1.74 -38.92 -27.02
C ASN A 3 -2.41 -38.95 -25.63
N ASN A 4 -2.20 -40.03 -24.86
CA ASN A 4 -2.80 -40.26 -23.54
C ASN A 4 -1.87 -39.96 -22.36
N ILE A 5 -0.63 -39.52 -22.62
CA ILE A 5 0.33 -39.21 -21.54
C ILE A 5 -0.13 -37.99 -20.74
N LEU A 6 -0.66 -36.96 -21.43
CA LEU A 6 -1.23 -35.76 -20.80
C LEU A 6 -2.51 -36.08 -20.01
N LEU A 7 -3.39 -36.93 -20.54
CA LEU A 7 -4.62 -37.37 -19.86
C LEU A 7 -4.32 -38.24 -18.63
N LYS A 8 -3.33 -39.14 -18.71
CA LYS A 8 -2.89 -39.97 -17.57
C LYS A 8 -2.18 -39.15 -16.49
N TRP A 9 -1.38 -38.16 -16.89
CA TRP A 9 -0.75 -37.21 -15.96
C TRP A 9 -1.80 -36.33 -15.27
N PHE A 10 -2.78 -35.81 -16.02
CA PHE A 10 -3.89 -35.02 -15.51
C PHE A 10 -4.74 -35.83 -14.52
N GLN A 11 -5.12 -37.06 -14.88
CA GLN A 11 -5.85 -37.95 -13.97
C GLN A 11 -5.05 -38.28 -12.71
N ARG A 12 -3.73 -38.50 -12.81
CA ARG A 12 -2.87 -38.80 -11.64
C ARG A 12 -2.70 -37.60 -10.71
N GLN A 13 -2.63 -36.37 -11.23
CA GLN A 13 -2.54 -35.16 -10.42
C GLN A 13 -3.88 -34.76 -9.78
N PHE A 14 -5.00 -34.92 -10.50
CA PHE A 14 -6.35 -34.72 -9.95
C PHE A 14 -6.83 -35.91 -9.10
N SER A 15 -6.10 -37.03 -9.07
CA SER A 15 -6.37 -38.15 -8.15
C SER A 15 -5.87 -37.88 -6.73
N ASN A 16 -5.05 -36.84 -6.51
CA ASN A 16 -4.70 -36.43 -5.17
C ASN A 16 -5.74 -35.40 -4.68
N PRO A 17 -6.71 -35.80 -3.83
CA PRO A 17 -7.81 -34.92 -3.41
C PRO A 17 -7.31 -33.61 -2.80
N GLN A 18 -6.13 -33.64 -2.18
CA GLN A 18 -5.51 -32.50 -1.56
C GLN A 18 -4.98 -31.46 -2.60
N LEU A 19 -4.50 -31.87 -3.77
CA LEU A 19 -4.11 -30.95 -4.86
C LEU A 19 -5.33 -30.27 -5.48
N VAL A 20 -6.44 -31.00 -5.63
CA VAL A 20 -7.70 -30.45 -6.14
C VAL A 20 -8.25 -29.41 -5.17
N ILE A 21 -8.19 -29.68 -3.86
CA ILE A 21 -8.59 -28.72 -2.82
C ILE A 21 -7.69 -27.49 -2.84
N LEU A 22 -6.36 -27.66 -2.97
CA LEU A 22 -5.43 -26.53 -3.06
C LEU A 22 -5.70 -25.66 -4.29
N LEU A 23 -5.92 -26.26 -5.46
CA LEU A 23 -6.27 -25.54 -6.68
C LEU A 23 -7.60 -24.80 -6.55
N LEU A 24 -8.61 -25.43 -5.95
CA LEU A 24 -9.90 -24.80 -5.67
C LEU A 24 -9.74 -23.63 -4.70
N LEU A 25 -8.96 -23.79 -3.63
CA LEU A 25 -8.68 -22.72 -2.67
C LEU A 25 -7.98 -21.55 -3.33
N LEU A 26 -6.94 -21.82 -4.13
CA LEU A 26 -6.17 -20.79 -4.82
C LEU A 26 -7.00 -20.06 -5.87
N ALA A 27 -7.81 -20.79 -6.64
CA ALA A 27 -8.76 -20.21 -7.59
C ALA A 27 -9.83 -19.36 -6.89
N THR A 28 -10.34 -19.82 -5.74
CA THR A 28 -11.31 -19.08 -4.93
C THR A 28 -10.68 -17.80 -4.37
N LEU A 29 -9.48 -17.88 -3.79
CA LEU A 29 -8.74 -16.72 -3.28
C LEU A 29 -8.47 -15.72 -4.40
N PHE A 30 -8.02 -16.20 -5.57
CA PHE A 30 -7.78 -15.36 -6.74
C PHE A 30 -9.07 -14.66 -7.22
N ALA A 31 -10.19 -15.39 -7.29
CA ALA A 31 -11.49 -14.81 -7.61
C ALA A 31 -11.92 -13.75 -6.58
N VAL A 32 -11.73 -14.02 -5.28
CA VAL A 32 -12.02 -13.05 -4.22
C VAL A 32 -11.16 -11.79 -4.36
N VAL A 33 -9.88 -11.93 -4.67
CA VAL A 33 -8.99 -10.77 -4.90
C VAL A 33 -9.38 -9.99 -6.15
N LEU A 34 -9.75 -10.65 -7.24
CA LEU A 34 -10.19 -9.96 -8.46
C LEU A 34 -11.53 -9.24 -8.28
N LEU A 35 -12.49 -9.86 -7.59
CA LEU A 35 -13.84 -9.32 -7.40
C LEU A 35 -13.90 -8.28 -6.26
N PHE A 36 -13.15 -8.50 -5.18
CA PHE A 36 -13.22 -7.70 -3.95
C PHE A 36 -11.92 -6.98 -3.58
N GLY A 37 -10.89 -7.01 -4.43
CA GLY A 37 -9.55 -6.46 -4.12
C GLY A 37 -9.55 -5.04 -3.58
N GLN A 38 -10.41 -4.16 -4.13
CA GLN A 38 -10.55 -2.78 -3.66
C GLN A 38 -11.16 -2.68 -2.25
N MET A 39 -12.05 -3.61 -1.88
CA MET A 39 -12.64 -3.67 -0.54
C MET A 39 -11.72 -4.37 0.48
N LEU A 40 -10.78 -5.19 0.00
CA LEU A 40 -9.80 -5.88 0.86
C LEU A 40 -8.72 -4.94 1.39
N GLY A 41 -8.43 -3.82 0.71
CA GLY A 41 -7.38 -2.89 1.12
C GLY A 41 -7.43 -2.48 2.60
N PRO A 42 -8.55 -1.94 3.10
CA PRO A 42 -8.72 -1.61 4.52
C PRO A 42 -8.55 -2.80 5.46
N VAL A 43 -8.98 -3.99 5.05
CA VAL A 43 -8.86 -5.23 5.84
C VAL A 43 -7.40 -5.65 5.96
N LEU A 44 -6.65 -5.63 4.86
CA LEU A 44 -5.22 -5.97 4.86
C LEU A 44 -4.42 -4.99 5.73
N ILE A 45 -4.70 -3.69 5.61
CA ILE A 45 -4.07 -2.65 6.45
C ILE A 45 -4.40 -2.92 7.93
N ALA A 46 -5.65 -3.22 8.26
CA ALA A 46 -6.06 -3.51 9.62
C ALA A 46 -5.37 -4.76 10.20
N ILE A 47 -5.18 -5.81 9.40
CA ILE A 47 -4.44 -7.02 9.81
C ILE A 47 -3.00 -6.67 10.16
N VAL A 48 -2.31 -5.93 9.29
CA VAL A 48 -0.91 -5.52 9.51
C VAL A 48 -0.78 -4.66 10.77
N LEU A 49 -1.66 -3.67 10.93
CA LEU A 49 -1.66 -2.79 12.10
C LEU A 49 -2.00 -3.55 13.39
N ALA A 50 -3.01 -4.43 13.37
CA ALA A 50 -3.36 -5.25 14.52
C ALA A 50 -2.19 -6.18 14.92
N TYR A 51 -1.49 -6.77 13.95
CA TYR A 51 -0.29 -7.56 14.21
C TYR A 51 0.84 -6.71 14.83
N LEU A 52 1.06 -5.51 14.31
CA LEU A 52 2.05 -4.57 14.86
C LEU A 52 1.72 -4.18 16.32
N MET A 53 0.44 -3.99 16.62
CA MET A 53 -0.05 -3.65 17.96
C MET A 53 -0.02 -4.81 18.95
N ASP A 54 0.04 -6.06 18.47
CA ASP A 54 0.09 -7.23 19.34
C ASP A 54 1.39 -7.29 20.16
N THR A 55 2.52 -6.92 19.53
CA THR A 55 3.83 -6.89 20.19
C THR A 55 3.85 -5.99 21.45
N PRO A 56 3.46 -4.70 21.40
CA PRO A 56 3.41 -3.87 22.60
C PRO A 56 2.34 -4.32 23.60
N ILE A 57 1.22 -4.90 23.15
CA ILE A 57 0.21 -5.47 24.07
C ILE A 57 0.81 -6.63 24.87
N GLU A 58 1.57 -7.52 24.23
CA GLU A 58 2.26 -8.62 24.93
C GLU A 58 3.34 -8.12 25.88
N GLN A 59 4.07 -7.06 25.52
CA GLN A 59 5.05 -6.44 26.42
C GLN A 59 4.39 -5.90 27.69
N LEU A 60 3.26 -5.20 27.58
CA LEU A 60 2.50 -4.73 28.74
C LEU A 60 1.92 -5.88 29.58
N LYS A 61 1.48 -6.97 28.94
CA LYS A 61 1.03 -8.17 29.64
C LYS A 61 2.15 -8.81 30.46
N ARG A 62 3.38 -8.85 29.93
CA ARG A 62 4.56 -9.36 30.66
C ARG A 62 4.89 -8.52 31.89
N GLN A 63 4.51 -7.24 31.90
CA GLN A 63 4.64 -6.35 33.06
C GLN A 63 3.50 -6.53 34.09
N GLY A 64 2.64 -7.54 33.94
CA GLY A 64 1.56 -7.86 34.87
C GLY A 64 0.21 -7.22 34.55
N MET A 65 0.08 -6.52 33.41
CA MET A 65 -1.18 -5.88 33.00
C MET A 65 -2.17 -6.91 32.45
N GLY A 66 -3.45 -6.81 32.87
CA GLY A 66 -4.52 -7.65 32.32
C GLY A 66 -4.72 -7.42 30.82
N HIS A 67 -5.03 -8.47 30.06
CA HIS A 67 -5.11 -8.43 28.60
C HIS A 67 -6.02 -7.31 28.07
N SER A 68 -7.22 -7.15 28.63
CA SER A 68 -8.18 -6.12 28.20
C SER A 68 -7.67 -4.70 28.44
N PHE A 69 -6.93 -4.48 29.55
CA PHE A 69 -6.35 -3.19 29.87
C PHE A 69 -5.18 -2.85 28.94
N ALA A 70 -4.28 -3.82 28.72
CA ALA A 70 -3.16 -3.66 27.79
C ALA A 70 -3.66 -3.35 26.36
N MET A 71 -4.65 -4.10 25.88
CA MET A 71 -5.28 -3.87 24.58
C MET A 71 -5.94 -2.49 24.52
N GLY A 72 -6.74 -2.11 25.53
CA GLY A 72 -7.42 -0.82 25.58
C GLY A 72 -6.45 0.37 25.56
N LEU A 73 -5.37 0.30 26.34
CA LEU A 73 -4.34 1.34 26.39
C LEU A 73 -3.64 1.52 25.05
N ILE A 74 -3.14 0.42 24.45
CA ILE A 74 -2.45 0.47 23.16
C ILE A 74 -3.40 0.92 22.04
N TYR A 75 -4.65 0.47 22.07
CA TYR A 75 -5.64 0.90 21.10
C TYR A 75 -5.97 2.39 21.23
N LEU A 76 -6.07 2.93 22.44
CA LEU A 76 -6.31 4.36 22.68
C LEU A 76 -5.12 5.22 22.23
N LEU A 77 -3.89 4.77 22.49
CA LEU A 77 -2.68 5.42 21.98
C LEU A 77 -2.65 5.43 20.45
N PHE A 78 -2.97 4.30 19.83
CA PHE A 78 -3.10 4.20 18.36
C PHE A 78 -4.15 5.16 17.82
N LEU A 79 -5.36 5.20 18.41
CA LEU A 79 -6.43 6.12 18.00
C LEU A 79 -6.00 7.58 18.11
N THR A 80 -5.31 7.93 19.20
CA THR A 80 -4.79 9.28 19.44
C THR A 80 -3.76 9.66 18.37
N PHE A 81 -2.79 8.77 18.13
CA PHE A 81 -1.77 8.96 17.10
C PHE A 81 -2.37 9.04 15.69
N PHE A 82 -3.37 8.20 15.39
CA PHE A 82 -4.07 8.18 14.11
C PHE A 82 -4.85 9.47 13.88
N ILE A 83 -5.63 9.93 14.87
CA ILE A 83 -6.33 11.23 14.81
C ILE A 83 -5.32 12.37 14.65
N PHE A 84 -4.22 12.36 15.37
CA PHE A 84 -3.15 13.35 15.24
C PHE A 84 -2.58 13.39 13.80
N LEU A 85 -2.30 12.23 13.21
CA LEU A 85 -1.85 12.11 11.82
C LEU A 85 -2.81 12.80 10.85
N ILE A 86 -4.11 12.62 11.04
CA ILE A 86 -5.14 13.15 10.14
C ILE A 86 -5.39 14.64 10.37
N VAL A 87 -5.51 15.06 11.63
CA VAL A 87 -5.93 16.42 11.97
C VAL A 87 -4.76 17.40 11.93
N VAL A 88 -3.53 16.93 12.16
CA VAL A 88 -2.35 17.79 12.22
C VAL A 88 -1.41 17.51 11.05
N LEU A 89 -0.97 16.26 10.86
CA LEU A 89 0.07 15.98 9.86
C LEU A 89 -0.45 16.12 8.42
N MET A 90 -1.62 15.57 8.09
CA MET A 90 -2.19 15.67 6.75
C MET A 90 -2.40 17.12 6.27
N PRO A 91 -3.04 18.03 7.04
CA PRO A 91 -3.16 19.42 6.60
C PRO A 91 -1.83 20.14 6.55
N LEU A 92 -0.88 19.82 7.45
CA LEU A 92 0.47 20.39 7.39
C LEU A 92 1.18 19.99 6.09
N LEU A 93 1.15 18.69 5.74
CA LEU A 93 1.72 18.18 4.50
C LEU A 93 1.04 18.78 3.26
N SER A 94 -0.30 18.90 3.28
CA SER A 94 -1.05 19.52 2.19
C SER A 94 -0.64 20.97 1.96
N ARG A 95 -0.53 21.77 3.03
CA ARG A 95 -0.02 23.15 2.95
C ARG A 95 1.40 23.18 2.43
N GLN A 96 2.28 22.34 2.97
CA GLN A 96 3.67 22.30 2.56
C GLN A 96 3.86 21.94 1.08
N VAL A 97 3.08 20.99 0.56
CA VAL A 97 3.07 20.66 -0.87
C VAL A 97 2.51 21.80 -1.70
N THR A 98 1.43 22.44 -1.23
CA THR A 98 0.81 23.59 -1.91
C THR A 98 1.78 24.76 -2.01
N ASP A 99 2.46 25.11 -0.91
CA ASP A 99 3.44 26.19 -0.85
C ASP A 99 4.65 25.91 -1.75
N PHE A 100 5.14 24.66 -1.75
CA PHE A 100 6.19 24.23 -2.67
C PHE A 100 5.76 24.41 -4.13
N LEU A 101 4.60 23.87 -4.50
CA LEU A 101 4.08 23.98 -5.87
C LEU A 101 3.83 25.43 -6.30
N ALA A 102 3.39 26.29 -5.37
CA ALA A 102 3.24 27.72 -5.62
C ALA A 102 4.58 28.44 -5.84
N THR A 103 5.67 27.91 -5.27
CA THR A 103 7.02 28.48 -5.40
C THR A 103 7.77 27.98 -6.65
N VAL A 104 7.39 26.82 -7.20
CA VAL A 104 8.02 26.24 -8.41
C VAL A 104 8.14 27.23 -9.58
N PRO A 105 7.10 28.00 -9.97
CA PRO A 105 7.21 28.96 -11.06
C PRO A 105 8.32 30.01 -10.81
N ALA A 106 8.47 30.50 -9.58
CA ALA A 106 9.51 31.45 -9.23
C ALA A 106 10.91 30.81 -9.30
N MET A 107 11.05 29.55 -8.86
CA MET A 107 12.31 28.80 -8.97
C MET A 107 12.70 28.55 -10.43
N VAL A 108 11.73 28.23 -11.29
CA VAL A 108 11.93 28.06 -12.73
C VAL A 108 12.39 29.35 -13.39
N GLN A 109 11.81 30.50 -13.02
CA GLN A 109 12.22 31.80 -13.54
C GLN A 109 13.63 32.19 -13.09
N ALA A 110 13.97 31.98 -11.81
CA ALA A 110 15.33 32.21 -11.32
C ALA A 110 16.35 31.31 -12.05
N GLY A 111 16.01 30.04 -12.30
CA GLY A 111 16.84 29.13 -13.09
C GLY A 111 17.03 29.62 -14.53
N ARG A 112 15.97 30.13 -15.16
CA ARG A 112 16.03 30.72 -16.51
C ARG A 112 16.95 31.94 -16.56
N GLU A 113 16.88 32.84 -15.59
CA GLU A 113 17.77 34.01 -15.52
C GLU A 113 19.24 33.61 -15.42
N ILE A 114 19.57 32.58 -14.64
CA ILE A 114 20.95 32.07 -14.54
C ILE A 114 21.40 31.42 -15.85
N LEU A 115 20.53 30.59 -16.46
CA LEU A 115 20.87 29.86 -17.68
C LEU A 115 20.99 30.77 -18.90
N THR A 116 20.29 31.90 -18.92
CA THR A 116 20.39 32.90 -20.00
C THR A 116 21.63 33.78 -19.90
N GLN A 117 22.32 33.80 -18.74
CA GLN A 117 23.63 34.45 -18.56
C GLN A 117 24.82 33.57 -18.98
N LEU A 118 24.63 32.25 -19.12
CA LEU A 118 25.68 31.30 -19.52
C LEU A 118 26.24 31.52 -20.93
N PRO A 119 25.44 31.84 -21.97
CA PRO A 119 25.94 32.11 -23.32
C PRO A 119 26.90 33.29 -23.39
N GLU A 120 26.74 34.29 -22.51
CA GLU A 120 27.67 35.42 -22.42
C GLU A 120 29.06 34.99 -21.92
N SER A 121 29.11 33.92 -21.11
CA SER A 121 30.35 33.40 -20.53
C SER A 121 31.01 32.30 -21.37
N TYR A 122 30.25 31.54 -22.19
CA TYR A 122 30.76 30.42 -22.99
C TYR A 122 30.16 30.36 -24.42
N PRO A 123 30.43 31.37 -25.27
CA PRO A 123 29.82 31.50 -26.59
C PRO A 123 30.24 30.42 -27.61
N THR A 124 31.30 29.65 -27.33
CA THR A 124 31.81 28.61 -28.24
C THR A 124 31.21 27.21 -28.02
N LEU A 125 30.45 26.99 -26.94
CA LEU A 125 29.94 25.67 -26.56
C LEU A 125 28.43 25.52 -26.77
N VAL A 126 27.65 26.61 -26.79
CA VAL A 126 26.18 26.58 -26.86
C VAL A 126 25.67 27.79 -27.66
N SER A 127 24.79 27.55 -28.65
CA SER A 127 24.11 28.64 -29.37
C SER A 127 23.00 29.24 -28.50
N ALA A 128 22.98 30.57 -28.39
CA ALA A 128 22.03 31.29 -27.53
C ALA A 128 20.57 31.04 -27.92
N GLU A 129 20.25 30.99 -29.22
CA GLU A 129 18.91 30.65 -29.71
C GLU A 129 18.45 29.25 -29.27
N GLN A 130 19.26 28.20 -29.46
CA GLN A 130 18.85 26.83 -29.12
C GLN A 130 18.68 26.66 -27.61
N LEU A 131 19.57 27.26 -26.81
CA LEU A 131 19.44 27.22 -25.35
C LEU A 131 18.17 27.94 -24.90
N ASN A 132 17.87 29.10 -25.48
CA ASN A 132 16.66 29.86 -25.17
C ASN A 132 15.38 29.07 -25.51
N GLU A 133 15.32 28.41 -26.66
CA GLU A 133 14.15 27.59 -27.01
C GLU A 133 13.94 26.41 -26.06
N ILE A 134 15.02 25.69 -25.71
CA ILE A 134 14.96 24.55 -24.79
C ILE A 134 14.55 25.02 -23.40
N VAL A 135 15.17 26.08 -22.88
CA VAL A 135 14.85 26.64 -21.56
C VAL A 135 13.42 27.17 -21.53
N ASN A 136 12.96 27.89 -22.56
CA ASN A 136 11.59 28.39 -22.62
C ASN A 136 10.55 27.26 -22.64
N THR A 137 10.81 26.21 -23.43
CA THR A 137 9.89 25.06 -23.54
C THR A 137 9.84 24.24 -22.25
N ALA A 138 11.01 24.01 -21.62
CA ALA A 138 11.10 23.31 -20.34
C ALA A 138 10.43 24.11 -19.22
N SER A 139 10.73 25.40 -19.11
CA SER A 139 10.15 26.29 -18.10
C SER A 139 8.63 26.40 -18.23
N ARG A 140 8.12 26.47 -19.46
CA ARG A 140 6.68 26.49 -19.72
C ARG A 140 6.02 25.18 -19.27
N SER A 141 6.60 24.04 -19.65
CA SER A 141 6.08 22.72 -19.27
C SER A 141 6.06 22.51 -17.76
N MET A 142 7.12 22.93 -17.05
CA MET A 142 7.19 22.87 -15.59
C MET A 142 6.18 23.80 -14.91
N THR A 143 6.00 25.00 -15.46
CA THR A 143 5.00 25.96 -14.93
C THR A 143 3.59 25.44 -15.13
N GLU A 144 3.26 24.91 -16.32
CA GLU A 144 1.97 24.31 -16.62
C GLU A 144 1.69 23.10 -15.71
N PHE A 145 2.69 22.23 -15.50
CA PHE A 145 2.59 21.12 -14.55
C PHE A 145 2.33 21.61 -13.11
N ALA A 146 3.07 22.61 -12.65
CA ALA A 146 2.90 23.17 -11.31
C ALA A 146 1.50 23.77 -11.11
N GLN A 147 1.00 24.52 -12.09
CA GLN A 147 -0.36 25.08 -12.07
C GLN A 147 -1.44 23.99 -12.07
N GLN A 148 -1.28 22.93 -12.87
CA GLN A 148 -2.22 21.81 -12.88
C GLN A 148 -2.20 21.04 -11.55
N ALA A 149 -1.00 20.79 -11.00
CA ALA A 149 -0.83 20.13 -9.71
C ALA A 149 -1.45 20.95 -8.58
N LEU A 150 -1.19 22.26 -8.53
CA LEU A 150 -1.77 23.18 -7.54
C LEU A 150 -3.31 23.20 -7.62
N SER A 151 -3.86 23.27 -8.85
CA SER A 151 -5.31 23.25 -9.06
C SER A 151 -5.95 21.94 -8.56
N LYS A 152 -5.29 20.80 -8.80
CA LYS A 152 -5.73 19.49 -8.30
C LYS A 152 -5.61 19.39 -6.78
N SER A 153 -4.58 20.01 -6.18
CA SER A 153 -4.40 20.06 -4.72
C SER A 153 -5.53 20.79 -4.00
N ILE A 154 -6.18 21.75 -4.66
CA ILE A 154 -7.35 22.46 -4.11
C ILE A 154 -8.63 21.63 -4.33
N GLY A 155 -8.68 20.81 -5.38
CA GLY A 155 -9.84 20.01 -5.80
C GLY A 155 -10.07 18.68 -5.07
N PHE A 156 -9.35 18.35 -3.98
CA PHE A 156 -9.46 17.07 -3.27
C PHE A 156 -10.84 16.78 -2.62
N ILE A 157 -11.79 17.71 -2.67
CA ILE A 157 -13.09 17.66 -1.99
C ILE A 157 -13.93 16.41 -2.31
N PRO A 158 -14.06 15.93 -3.58
CA PRO A 158 -14.90 14.78 -3.89
C PRO A 158 -14.36 13.43 -3.36
N GLY A 159 -13.05 13.30 -3.14
CA GLY A 159 -12.43 12.09 -2.58
C GLY A 159 -12.58 11.94 -1.06
N ILE A 160 -13.04 13.00 -0.38
CA ILE A 160 -13.15 13.04 1.09
C ILE A 160 -14.11 11.98 1.61
N ILE A 161 -15.22 11.69 0.91
CA ILE A 161 -16.21 10.71 1.40
C ILE A 161 -15.59 9.30 1.49
N THR A 162 -14.90 8.85 0.43
CA THR A 162 -14.24 7.54 0.42
C THR A 162 -13.15 7.46 1.49
N VAL A 163 -12.34 8.52 1.61
CA VAL A 163 -11.31 8.62 2.65
C VAL A 163 -11.93 8.56 4.04
N LEU A 164 -13.02 9.29 4.30
CA LEU A 164 -13.73 9.27 5.57
C LEU A 164 -14.26 7.88 5.93
N ILE A 165 -14.83 7.16 4.95
CA ILE A 165 -15.25 5.77 5.14
C ILE A 165 -14.06 4.93 5.59
N TYR A 166 -12.93 5.01 4.87
CA TYR A 166 -11.74 4.23 5.20
C TYR A 166 -11.15 4.61 6.56
N LEU A 167 -11.20 5.89 6.89
CA LEU A 167 -10.69 6.47 8.13
C LEU A 167 -11.45 6.02 9.36
N VAL A 168 -12.75 5.73 9.22
CA VAL A 168 -13.56 5.12 10.29
C VAL A 168 -13.41 3.60 10.28
N LEU A 169 -13.40 3.00 9.08
CA LEU A 169 -13.43 1.55 8.90
C LEU A 169 -12.10 0.88 9.31
N VAL A 170 -10.94 1.48 9.01
CA VAL A 170 -9.63 0.92 9.38
C VAL A 170 -9.47 0.80 10.90
N PRO A 171 -9.66 1.86 11.73
CA PRO A 171 -9.58 1.73 13.18
C PRO A 171 -10.59 0.74 13.76
N MET A 172 -11.82 0.72 13.23
CA MET A 172 -12.84 -0.24 13.63
C MET A 172 -12.39 -1.68 13.36
N LEU A 173 -11.83 -1.95 12.18
CA LEU A 173 -11.31 -3.27 11.83
C LEU A 173 -10.10 -3.63 12.69
N VAL A 174 -9.18 -2.70 12.96
CA VAL A 174 -8.04 -2.94 13.86
C VAL A 174 -8.53 -3.35 15.25
N PHE A 175 -9.54 -2.63 15.78
CA PHE A 175 -10.15 -2.99 17.06
C PHE A 175 -10.73 -4.41 17.05
N PHE A 176 -11.49 -4.74 16.00
CA PHE A 176 -12.09 -6.06 15.83
C PHE A 176 -11.03 -7.17 15.70
N MET A 177 -9.97 -6.94 14.92
CA MET A 177 -8.85 -7.86 14.76
C MET A 177 -8.10 -8.10 16.08
N LEU A 178 -7.92 -7.06 16.90
CA LEU A 178 -7.30 -7.18 18.22
C LEU A 178 -8.21 -7.90 19.23
N LYS A 179 -9.52 -7.60 19.22
CA LYS A 179 -10.49 -8.16 20.17
C LYS A 179 -10.80 -9.62 19.88
N ASP A 180 -11.12 -9.93 18.63
CA ASP A 180 -11.71 -11.20 18.20
C ASP A 180 -10.70 -12.10 17.45
N LYS A 181 -9.40 -11.86 17.66
CA LYS A 181 -8.28 -12.55 17.00
C LYS A 181 -8.45 -14.08 16.97
N ARG A 182 -8.86 -14.69 18.08
CA ARG A 182 -9.03 -16.15 18.19
C ARG A 182 -10.14 -16.68 17.29
N THR A 183 -11.28 -16.00 17.27
CA THR A 183 -12.44 -16.36 16.45
C THR A 183 -12.11 -16.21 14.97
N LEU A 184 -11.44 -15.11 14.61
CA LEU A 184 -11.02 -14.83 13.24
C LEU A 184 -9.98 -15.83 12.74
N PHE A 185 -9.00 -16.18 13.58
CA PHE A 185 -8.01 -17.20 13.24
C PHE A 185 -8.67 -18.57 13.09
N ALA A 186 -9.57 -18.96 14.00
CA ALA A 186 -10.30 -20.22 13.92
C ALA A 186 -11.13 -20.31 12.63
N TRP A 187 -11.86 -19.24 12.29
CA TRP A 187 -12.63 -19.14 11.03
C TRP A 187 -11.72 -19.21 9.80
N PHE A 188 -10.57 -18.54 9.80
CA PHE A 188 -9.62 -18.62 8.69
C PHE A 188 -9.05 -20.03 8.54
N THR A 189 -8.68 -20.67 9.65
CA THR A 189 -8.14 -22.04 9.62
C THR A 189 -9.18 -23.09 9.21
N SER A 190 -10.48 -22.82 9.31
CA SER A 190 -11.50 -23.77 8.84
C SER A 190 -11.68 -23.81 7.32
N PHE A 191 -11.15 -22.82 6.59
CA PHE A 191 -11.05 -22.89 5.12
C PHE A 191 -9.82 -23.64 4.63
N LEU A 192 -8.83 -23.87 5.51
CA LEU A 192 -7.65 -24.65 5.17
C LEU A 192 -7.94 -26.14 5.35
N PRO A 193 -7.61 -27.01 4.38
CA PRO A 193 -7.70 -28.45 4.56
C PRO A 193 -6.82 -28.88 5.75
N GLN A 194 -7.38 -29.69 6.66
CA GLN A 194 -6.74 -30.07 7.93
C GLN A 194 -5.45 -30.90 7.78
N ASP A 195 -5.16 -31.44 6.59
CA ASP A 195 -3.95 -32.24 6.35
C ASP A 195 -2.80 -31.38 5.79
N ARG A 196 -1.89 -31.00 6.69
CA ARG A 196 -0.65 -30.25 6.37
C ARG A 196 0.41 -31.05 5.61
N SER A 197 0.18 -32.35 5.36
CA SER A 197 1.17 -33.25 4.75
C SER A 197 1.55 -32.88 3.32
N LEU A 198 0.64 -32.28 2.53
CA LEU A 198 0.98 -31.80 1.19
C LEU A 198 1.75 -30.49 1.16
N ALA A 199 1.42 -29.55 2.04
CA ALA A 199 2.12 -28.27 2.08
C ALA A 199 3.58 -28.49 2.49
N GLU A 200 3.83 -29.42 3.42
CA GLU A 200 5.18 -29.85 3.80
C GLU A 200 5.88 -30.60 2.65
N GLN A 201 5.20 -31.48 1.92
CA GLN A 201 5.80 -32.17 0.77
C GLN A 201 6.22 -31.20 -0.35
N VAL A 202 5.36 -30.26 -0.74
CA VAL A 202 5.68 -29.28 -1.80
C VAL A 202 6.80 -28.34 -1.35
N TRP A 203 6.84 -27.94 -0.07
CA TRP A 203 7.93 -27.14 0.47
C TRP A 203 9.26 -27.90 0.40
N HIS A 204 9.25 -29.18 0.74
CA HIS A 204 10.45 -30.02 0.69
C HIS A 204 10.93 -30.29 -0.75
N GLU A 205 10.01 -30.37 -1.71
CA GLU A 205 10.32 -30.62 -3.12
C GLU A 205 10.88 -29.38 -3.84
N VAL A 206 10.47 -28.17 -3.41
CA VAL A 206 11.04 -26.89 -3.89
C VAL A 206 12.43 -26.64 -3.28
N ASP A 207 12.63 -26.94 -1.99
CA ASP A 207 13.95 -26.82 -1.33
C ASP A 207 14.99 -27.81 -1.89
N LEU A 208 14.56 -28.92 -2.48
CA LEU A 208 15.45 -29.89 -3.14
C LEU A 208 15.82 -29.53 -4.59
N GLN A 209 15.19 -28.50 -5.16
CA GLN A 209 15.46 -28.01 -6.52
C GLN A 209 16.30 -26.72 -6.57
N ILE A 210 16.79 -26.22 -5.43
CA ILE A 210 17.71 -25.08 -5.34
C ILE A 210 19.10 -25.56 -4.90
#